data_AF-A0A972VWN8-F1
#
_entry.id   AF-A0A972VWN8-F1
#
_cell.length_a   1.000
_cell.length_b   1.000
_cell.length_c   1.000
_cell.angle_alpha   90.00
_cell.angle_beta   90.00
_cell.angle_gamma   90.00
#
_symmetry.space_group_name_H-M   'P 1'
#
loop_
_entity.id
_entity.type
_entity.pdbx_description
1 polymer ?
#
loop_
_entity_poly.entity_id
_entity_poly.type
_entity_poly.pdbx_seq_one_letter_code
_entity_poly.pdbx_strand_id
1 'polypeptide(L)' 'MRVAVFGCGAMGSIYAGLMASNGHEVICIDRNRAHVDAS' A
#
# COMPACT_ATOMS: atom_id res chain seq x y z
N MET A 1 -1.78 10.65 9.62
CA MET A 1 -2.11 11.23 8.29
C MET A 1 -2.70 10.13 7.43
N ARG A 2 -3.65 10.46 6.55
CA ARG A 2 -4.24 9.49 5.61
C ARG A 2 -3.47 9.49 4.30
N VAL A 3 -3.10 8.30 3.80
CA VAL A 3 -2.29 8.13 2.59
C VAL A 3 -2.93 7.09 1.69
N ALA A 4 -3.10 7.42 0.41
CA ALA A 4 -3.55 6.47 -0.61
C ALA A 4 -2.39 6.11 -1.54
N VAL A 5 -2.11 4.82 -1.66
CA VAL A 5 -1.06 4.29 -2.54
C VAL A 5 -1.71 3.61 -3.74
N PHE A 6 -1.46 4.15 -4.94
CA PHE A 6 -1.96 3.60 -6.20
C PHE A 6 -0.89 2.72 -6.85
N GLY A 7 -1.18 1.43 -6.95
CA GLY A 7 -0.25 0.37 -7.35
C GLY A 7 0.38 -0.30 -6.14
N CYS A 8 0.00 -1.55 -5.89
CA CYS A 8 0.40 -2.37 -4.73
C CYS A 8 1.27 -3.55 -5.16
N GLY A 9 1.99 -3.40 -6.28
CA GLY A 9 3.09 -4.30 -6.63
C GLY A 9 4.29 -4.13 -5.69
N ALA A 10 5.43 -4.74 -6.04
CA ALA A 10 6.60 -4.85 -5.15
C ALA A 10 7.04 -3.54 -4.47
N MET A 11 7.14 -2.42 -5.21
CA MET A 11 7.58 -1.14 -4.61
C MET A 11 6.45 -0.46 -3.83
N GLY A 12 5.21 -0.54 -4.33
CA GLY A 12 4.06 0.11 -3.70
C GLY A 12 3.75 -0.45 -2.32
N SER A 13 3.81 -1.77 -2.17
CA SER A 13 3.60 -2.44 -0.88
C SER A 13 4.70 -2.14 0.14
N ILE A 14 5.97 -2.02 -0.30
CA ILE A 14 7.08 -1.60 0.58
C ILE A 14 6.83 -0.20 1.15
N TYR A 15 6.51 0.77 0.30
CA TYR A 15 6.26 2.13 0.77
C TYR A 15 4.98 2.23 1.62
N ALA A 16 3.93 1.49 1.25
CA ALA A 16 2.72 1.40 2.05
C ALA A 16 3.02 0.85 3.47
N GLY A 17 3.81 -0.21 3.56
CA GLY A 17 4.24 -0.80 4.83
C GLY A 17 5.11 0.14 5.67
N LEU A 18 6.06 0.86 5.05
CA LEU A 18 6.88 1.86 5.73
C LEU A 18 6.06 3.05 6.25
N MET A 19 5.07 3.50 5.48
CA MET A 19 4.17 4.56 5.90
C MET A 19 3.25 4.11 7.04
N ALA A 20 2.72 2.88 6.95
CA ALA A 20 1.90 2.30 7.99
C ALA A 20 2.70 2.10 9.29
N SER A 21 3.95 1.62 9.22
CA SER A 21 4.81 1.45 10.40
C SER A 21 5.18 2.78 11.06
N ASN A 22 5.17 3.88 10.30
CA ASN A 22 5.32 5.25 10.81
C ASN A 22 4.01 5.86 11.37
N GLY A 23 2.95 5.06 11.52
CA GLY A 23 1.68 5.47 12.12
C GLY A 23 0.75 6.23 11.18
N HIS A 24 0.93 6.10 9.87
CA HIS A 24 -0.02 6.63 8.89
C HIS A 24 -1.15 5.63 8.62
N GLU A 25 -2.36 6.15 8.39
CA GLU A 25 -3.51 5.35 7.96
C GLU A 25 -3.39 5.21 6.43
N VAL A 26 -2.98 4.03 5.97
CA VAL A 26 -2.66 3.78 4.56
C VAL A 26 -3.75 2.93 3.92
N ILE A 27 -4.20 3.34 2.73
CA ILE A 27 -5.07 2.52 1.87
C ILE A 27 -4.36 2.22 0.55
N CYS A 28 -4.36 0.95 0.18
CA CYS A 28 -3.71 0.40 -0.99
C CYS A 28 -4.75 0.15 -2.09
N ILE A 29 -4.50 0.67 -3.30
CA ILE A 29 -5.40 0.55 -4.45
C ILE A 29 -4.60 0.00 -5.64
N ASP A 30 -4.91 -1.21 -6.08
CA ASP A 30 -4.37 -1.78 -7.32
C ASP A 30 -5.52 -2.37 -8.16
N ARG A 31 -5.37 -2.33 -9.48
CA ARG A 31 -6.28 -3.00 -10.41
C ARG A 31 -6.05 -4.51 -10.43
N ASN A 32 -4.83 -4.96 -10.17
CA ASN A 32 -4.50 -6.37 -10.05
C ASN A 32 -4.83 -6.87 -8.65
N ARG A 33 -5.87 -7.70 -8.55
CA ARG A 33 -6.32 -8.25 -7.26
C ARG A 33 -5.23 -9.04 -6.54
N ALA A 34 -4.37 -9.76 -7.27
CA ALA A 34 -3.27 -10.51 -6.66
C ALA A 34 -2.26 -9.60 -5.93
N HIS A 35 -2.08 -8.36 -6.38
CA HIS A 35 -1.22 -7.40 -5.70
C HIS A 35 -1.84 -6.91 -4.39
N VAL A 36 -3.16 -6.67 -4.39
CA VAL A 36 -3.89 -6.26 -3.18
C VAL A 36 -3.90 -7.40 -2.15
N ASP A 37 -4.17 -8.63 -2.57
CA ASP A 37 -4.23 -9.79 -1.68
C ASP A 37 -2.85 -10.16 -1.09
N ALA A 38 -1.76 -9.75 -1.74
CA ALA A 38 -0.39 -9.98 -1.29
C ALA A 38 0.20 -8.82 -0.45
N SER A 39 -0.54 -7.71 -0.28
CA SER A 39 -0.10 -6.51 0.42
C SER A 39 -0.52 -6.48 1.89
#